data_AF-A0A6G7YRL9-F1
#
_entry.id   AF-A0A6G7YRL9-F1
#
_cell.length_a   1.000
_cell.length_b   1.000
_cell.length_c   1.000
_cell.angle_alpha   90.00
_cell.angle_beta   90.00
_cell.angle_gamma   90.00
#
_symmetry.space_group_name_H-M   'P 1'
#
loop_
_entity.id
_entity.type
_entity.pdbx_description
1 polymer ?
#
loop_
_entity_poly.entity_id
_entity_poly.type
_entity_poly.pdbx_seq_one_letter_code
_entity_poly.pdbx_strand_id
1 'polypeptide(L)'
;MAKRGSAGAEGGARALQLTDGKKPQMRAANQCGWTKAKEAEFLGALEETCNVTAAAAVASVSVSSAYRRRRTHAAFRIGWHEAIGVAYQQLELALIERALVGTEKIVRRGDGSEEVMRDYPNAIAMTLLKTGSS
;
A
#
# COMPACT_ATOMS: atom_id res chain seq x y z
N MET A 1 -1.32 55.54 -67.14
CA MET A 1 -0.26 56.36 -66.50
C MET A 1 -0.60 56.45 -65.01
N ALA A 2 0.02 55.61 -64.16
CA ALA A 2 1.16 55.93 -63.27
C ALA A 2 0.76 56.95 -62.17
N LYS A 3 0.92 56.70 -60.86
CA LYS A 3 2.16 56.29 -60.17
C LYS A 3 1.87 55.73 -58.75
N ARG A 4 2.86 54.98 -58.24
CA ARG A 4 2.95 54.20 -56.99
C ARG A 4 3.32 55.02 -55.73
N GLY A 5 3.07 54.41 -54.56
CA GLY A 5 3.86 54.47 -53.31
C GLY A 5 3.12 55.11 -52.12
N SER A 6 3.29 54.75 -50.85
CA SER A 6 4.09 53.73 -50.14
C SER A 6 3.82 53.86 -48.61
N ALA A 7 3.80 52.73 -47.91
CA ALA A 7 4.18 52.48 -46.50
C ALA A 7 3.54 53.29 -45.34
N GLY A 8 2.90 52.53 -44.45
CA GLY A 8 2.68 52.86 -43.04
C GLY A 8 2.45 51.59 -42.25
N ALA A 9 3.52 50.92 -41.82
CA ALA A 9 3.46 49.95 -40.74
C ALA A 9 3.32 50.71 -39.42
N GLU A 10 2.65 50.12 -38.43
CA GLU A 10 3.20 49.83 -37.09
C GLU A 10 2.07 49.46 -36.11
N GLY A 11 2.05 48.17 -35.77
CA GLY A 11 1.86 47.58 -34.44
C GLY A 11 0.96 48.24 -33.39
N GLY A 12 0.01 47.45 -32.87
CA GLY A 12 -0.61 47.77 -31.59
C GLY A 12 -1.69 46.80 -31.11
N ALA A 13 -1.58 45.49 -31.38
CA ALA A 13 -2.43 44.51 -30.71
C ALA A 13 -2.10 44.52 -29.21
N ARG A 14 -2.98 45.13 -28.41
CA ARG A 14 -2.86 45.22 -26.95
C ARG A 14 -2.62 43.83 -26.36
N ALA A 15 -1.53 43.75 -25.61
CA ALA A 15 -1.00 42.56 -24.99
C ALA A 15 -2.04 41.83 -24.12
N LEU A 16 -2.33 40.56 -24.45
CA LEU A 16 -2.68 39.59 -23.43
C LEU A 16 -1.40 39.31 -22.64
N GLN A 17 -1.25 39.93 -21.47
CA GLN A 17 -0.21 39.54 -20.54
C GLN A 17 -0.68 38.30 -19.77
N LEU A 18 -0.12 37.14 -20.12
CA LEU A 18 -0.13 35.96 -19.28
C LEU A 18 1.05 36.09 -18.29
N THR A 19 0.80 36.75 -17.15
CA THR A 19 1.76 36.77 -16.05
C THR A 19 1.60 35.49 -15.23
N ASP A 20 2.41 34.48 -15.54
CA ASP A 20 3.18 33.76 -14.53
C ASP A 20 4.20 32.86 -15.24
N GLY A 21 5.47 33.14 -15.01
CA GLY A 21 6.63 32.56 -15.70
C GLY A 21 6.92 31.11 -15.32
N LYS A 22 5.90 30.25 -15.20
CA LYS A 22 6.09 28.84 -14.98
C LYS A 22 5.83 28.08 -16.27
N LYS A 23 6.92 27.65 -16.92
CA LYS A 23 6.86 26.76 -18.09
C LYS A 23 5.92 25.59 -17.75
N PRO A 24 4.81 25.39 -18.49
CA PRO A 24 3.94 24.26 -18.25
C PRO A 24 4.77 22.98 -18.46
N GLN A 25 5.03 22.29 -17.36
CA GLN A 25 5.66 20.97 -17.43
C GLN A 25 4.62 20.05 -18.05
N MET A 26 4.87 19.61 -19.28
CA MET A 26 4.14 18.52 -19.90
C MET A 26 4.45 17.27 -19.08
N ARG A 27 3.68 17.06 -18.00
CA ARG A 27 3.62 15.74 -17.38
C ARG A 27 3.05 14.85 -18.47
N ALA A 28 3.84 13.89 -18.94
CA ALA A 28 3.32 12.80 -19.74
C ALA A 28 1.96 12.42 -19.14
N ALA A 29 0.91 12.47 -19.95
CA ALA A 29 -0.42 12.03 -19.52
C ALA A 29 -0.19 10.76 -18.73
N ASN A 30 -0.59 10.74 -17.46
CA ASN A 30 -0.24 9.68 -16.52
C ASN A 30 -0.98 8.42 -17.00
N GLN A 31 -0.41 7.74 -17.99
CA GLN A 31 -0.85 6.48 -18.54
C GLN A 31 -0.68 5.49 -17.39
N CYS A 32 -1.76 5.35 -16.63
CA CYS A 32 -1.98 4.42 -15.52
C CYS A 32 -0.72 4.00 -14.74
N GLY A 33 -0.33 4.76 -13.70
CA GLY A 33 0.68 4.30 -12.73
C GLY A 33 0.34 2.97 -12.01
N TRP A 34 -0.85 2.44 -12.28
CA TRP A 34 -1.35 1.15 -11.86
C TRP A 34 -1.91 0.38 -13.04
N THR A 35 -1.26 -0.73 -13.36
CA THR A 35 -1.75 -1.75 -14.29
C THR A 35 -2.48 -2.84 -13.51
N LYS A 36 -3.27 -3.68 -14.19
CA LYS A 36 -3.91 -4.85 -13.57
C LYS A 36 -2.88 -5.82 -12.97
N ALA A 37 -1.71 -5.94 -13.59
CA ALA A 37 -0.61 -6.78 -13.08
C ALA A 37 -0.09 -6.29 -11.72
N LYS A 38 0.22 -4.99 -11.61
CA LYS A 38 0.64 -4.39 -10.32
C LYS A 38 -0.43 -4.49 -9.25
N GLU A 39 -1.70 -4.41 -9.65
CA GLU A 39 -2.82 -4.60 -8.74
C GLU A 39 -2.87 -6.03 -8.18
N ALA A 40 -2.75 -7.03 -9.04
CA ALA A 40 -2.70 -8.43 -8.62
C ALA A 40 -1.46 -8.73 -7.75
N GLU A 41 -0.28 -8.27 -8.15
CA GLU A 41 0.96 -8.42 -7.37
C GLU A 41 0.84 -7.77 -5.98
N PHE A 42 0.25 -6.57 -5.91
CA PHE A 42 0.06 -5.88 -4.65
C PHE A 42 -0.90 -6.63 -3.73
N LEU A 43 -2.04 -7.08 -4.26
CA LEU A 43 -3.05 -7.78 -3.46
C LEU A 43 -2.56 -9.14 -2.98
N GLY A 44 -1.91 -9.92 -3.84
CA GLY A 44 -1.31 -11.21 -3.46
C GLY A 44 -0.23 -11.05 -2.39
N ALA A 45 0.67 -10.08 -2.54
CA ALA A 45 1.67 -9.82 -1.51
C ALA A 45 1.06 -9.31 -0.18
N LEU A 46 -0.09 -8.63 -0.24
CA LEU A 46 -0.81 -8.19 0.95
C LEU A 46 -1.49 -9.36 1.68
N GLU A 47 -2.06 -10.31 0.95
CA GLU A 47 -2.62 -11.55 1.48
C GLU A 47 -1.57 -12.39 2.21
N GLU A 48 -0.38 -12.50 1.64
CA GLU A 48 0.71 -13.31 2.19
C GLU A 48 1.36 -12.67 3.43
N THR A 49 1.55 -11.34 3.41
CA THR A 49 2.41 -10.67 4.39
C THR A 49 1.68 -9.78 5.38
N CYS A 50 0.42 -9.42 5.12
CA CYS A 50 -0.32 -8.37 5.83
C CYS A 50 0.42 -7.01 5.91
N ASN A 51 1.47 -6.80 5.10
CA ASN A 51 2.35 -5.65 5.21
C ASN A 51 2.28 -4.78 3.94
N VAL A 52 1.65 -3.62 4.08
CA VAL A 52 1.44 -2.67 2.97
C VAL A 52 2.76 -2.16 2.38
N THR A 53 3.81 -1.97 3.19
CA THR A 53 5.12 -1.52 2.72
C THR A 53 5.81 -2.61 1.89
N ALA A 54 5.74 -3.86 2.35
CA ALA A 54 6.27 -5.00 1.61
C ALA A 54 5.50 -5.22 0.30
N ALA A 55 4.17 -5.22 0.35
CA ALA A 55 3.32 -5.35 -0.84
C ALA A 55 3.56 -4.24 -1.87
N ALA A 56 3.76 -3.00 -1.41
CA ALA A 56 4.07 -1.87 -2.28
C ALA A 56 5.45 -2.03 -2.96
N ALA A 57 6.43 -2.57 -2.24
CA ALA A 57 7.75 -2.87 -2.80
C ALA A 57 7.66 -3.96 -3.89
N VAL A 58 6.90 -5.04 -3.63
CA VAL A 58 6.66 -6.13 -4.60
C VAL A 58 6.02 -5.60 -5.88
N ALA A 59 4.93 -4.84 -5.77
CA ALA A 59 4.22 -4.29 -6.93
C ALA A 59 4.92 -3.07 -7.58
N SER A 60 6.10 -2.68 -7.08
CA SER A 60 6.84 -1.50 -7.55
C SER A 60 5.96 -0.24 -7.62
N VAL A 61 5.25 0.04 -6.53
CA VAL A 61 4.39 1.21 -6.31
C VAL A 61 4.77 1.90 -5.01
N SER A 62 4.45 3.18 -4.87
CA SER A 62 4.60 3.85 -3.57
C SER A 62 3.42 3.55 -2.65
N VAL A 63 3.69 3.44 -1.35
CA VAL A 63 2.67 3.24 -0.30
C VAL A 63 1.58 4.32 -0.38
N SER A 64 1.98 5.59 -0.55
CA SER A 64 1.04 6.71 -0.69
C SER A 64 0.15 6.58 -1.93
N SER A 65 0.67 6.04 -3.04
CA SER A 65 -0.10 5.76 -4.26
C SER A 65 -1.13 4.65 -4.02
N ALA A 66 -0.76 3.60 -3.27
CA ALA A 66 -1.64 2.50 -2.91
C ALA A 66 -2.83 2.96 -2.06
N TYR A 67 -2.58 3.76 -1.01
CA TYR A 67 -3.64 4.36 -0.21
C TYR A 67 -4.55 5.29 -1.01
N ARG A 68 -3.98 6.10 -1.91
CA ARG A 68 -4.78 6.94 -2.81
C ARG A 68 -5.66 6.09 -3.71
N ARG A 69 -5.12 5.01 -4.29
CA ARG A 69 -5.89 4.09 -5.14
C ARG A 69 -7.05 3.45 -4.40
N ARG A 70 -6.85 3.03 -3.14
CA ARG A 70 -7.91 2.46 -2.28
C ARG A 70 -9.08 3.43 -2.09
N ARG A 71 -8.81 4.74 -2.00
CA ARG A 71 -9.86 5.77 -1.88
C ARG A 71 -10.62 5.98 -3.19
N THR A 72 -9.92 5.95 -4.33
CA THR A 72 -10.51 6.33 -5.63
C THR A 72 -11.07 5.16 -6.44
N HIS A 73 -10.61 3.93 -6.22
CA HIS A 73 -11.04 2.75 -6.98
C HIS A 73 -11.77 1.75 -6.09
N ALA A 74 -13.06 1.54 -6.36
CA ALA A 74 -13.92 0.66 -5.57
C ALA A 74 -13.51 -0.81 -5.65
N ALA A 75 -13.22 -1.33 -6.86
CA ALA A 75 -12.79 -2.72 -7.04
C ALA A 75 -11.50 -3.04 -6.28
N PHE A 76 -10.48 -2.16 -6.41
CA PHE A 76 -9.24 -2.29 -5.66
C PHE A 76 -9.46 -2.26 -4.15
N ARG A 77 -10.40 -1.43 -3.67
CA ARG A 77 -10.74 -1.38 -2.25
C ARG A 77 -11.39 -2.68 -1.77
N ILE A 78 -12.25 -3.30 -2.57
CA ILE A 78 -12.85 -4.59 -2.24
C ILE A 78 -11.75 -5.66 -2.14
N GLY A 79 -10.92 -5.78 -3.18
CA GLY A 79 -9.79 -6.72 -3.17
C GLY A 79 -8.82 -6.47 -2.02
N TRP A 80 -8.58 -5.22 -1.63
CA TRP A 80 -7.78 -4.88 -0.45
C TRP A 80 -8.39 -5.42 0.85
N HIS A 81 -9.71 -5.30 1.00
CA HIS A 81 -10.41 -5.78 2.19
C HIS A 81 -10.43 -7.31 2.24
N GLU A 82 -10.66 -7.98 1.11
CA GLU A 82 -10.55 -9.43 0.98
C GLU A 82 -9.14 -9.90 1.34
N ALA A 83 -8.12 -9.23 0.79
CA ALA A 83 -6.72 -9.55 1.04
C ALA A 83 -6.35 -9.49 2.53
N ILE A 84 -6.79 -8.43 3.21
CA ILE A 84 -6.61 -8.29 4.66
C ILE A 84 -7.37 -9.38 5.43
N GLY A 85 -8.58 -9.73 4.99
CA GLY A 85 -9.37 -10.81 5.62
C GLY A 85 -8.65 -12.14 5.59
N VAL A 86 -8.11 -12.53 4.43
CA VAL A 86 -7.32 -13.75 4.26
C VAL A 86 -6.06 -13.71 5.13
N ALA A 87 -5.32 -12.60 5.11
CA ALA A 87 -4.11 -12.46 5.91
C ALA A 87 -4.39 -12.60 7.43
N TYR A 88 -5.53 -12.08 7.90
CA TYR A 88 -5.95 -12.26 9.30
C TYR A 88 -6.30 -13.70 9.64
N GLN A 89 -6.98 -14.42 8.75
CA GLN A 89 -7.29 -15.84 8.96
C GLN A 89 -6.00 -16.68 9.06
N GLN A 90 -5.01 -16.40 8.21
CA GLN A 90 -3.71 -17.06 8.26
C GLN A 90 -2.96 -16.75 9.56
N LEU A 91 -2.97 -15.48 9.99
CA LEU A 91 -2.37 -15.08 11.26
C LEU A 91 -3.07 -15.73 12.45
N GLU A 92 -4.40 -15.79 12.46
CA GLU A 92 -5.18 -16.45 13.49
C GLU A 92 -4.82 -17.94 13.58
N LEU A 93 -4.77 -18.65 12.45
CA LEU A 93 -4.39 -20.06 12.42
C LEU A 93 -2.97 -20.28 12.96
N ALA A 94 -2.01 -19.47 12.55
CA ALA A 94 -0.63 -19.55 13.04
C ALA A 94 -0.53 -19.27 14.56
N LEU A 95 -1.33 -18.33 15.07
CA LEU A 95 -1.40 -18.05 16.50
C LEU A 95 -2.07 -19.18 17.29
N ILE A 96 -3.12 -19.82 16.73
CA ILE A 96 -3.76 -21.02 17.32
C ILE A 96 -2.75 -22.16 17.39
N GLU A 97 -2.05 -22.44 16.29
CA GLU A 97 -1.03 -23.49 16.26
C GLU A 97 0.04 -23.24 17.33
N ARG A 98 0.58 -22.02 17.40
CA ARG A 98 1.56 -21.66 18.43
C ARG A 98 1.01 -21.81 19.86
N ALA A 99 -0.25 -21.43 20.07
CA ALA A 99 -0.90 -21.58 21.37
C ALA A 99 -1.14 -23.05 21.74
N LEU A 100 -1.41 -23.93 20.76
CA LEU A 100 -1.62 -25.37 20.97
C LEU A 100 -0.30 -26.15 21.13
N VAL A 101 0.75 -25.77 20.40
CA VAL A 101 2.05 -26.45 20.44
C VAL A 101 2.83 -26.05 21.70
N GLY A 102 2.65 -24.82 22.18
CA GLY A 102 3.45 -24.26 23.27
C GLY A 102 4.91 -24.01 22.85
N THR A 103 5.67 -23.31 23.69
CA THR A 103 7.10 -23.06 23.50
C THR A 103 7.89 -23.75 24.60
N GLU A 104 8.94 -24.49 24.24
CA GLU A 104 9.84 -25.07 25.23
C GLU A 104 10.67 -23.97 25.89
N LYS A 105 10.61 -23.92 27.21
CA LYS A 105 11.35 -23.00 28.06
C LYS A 105 12.22 -23.82 28.98
N ILE A 106 13.53 -23.62 28.87
CA ILE A 106 14.49 -24.21 29.81
C ILE A 106 14.43 -23.39 31.10
N VAL A 107 13.98 -24.01 32.19
CA VAL A 107 13.96 -23.42 33.52
C VAL A 107 15.17 -23.95 34.27
N ARG A 108 16.13 -23.06 34.56
CA ARG A 108 17.24 -23.33 35.45
C ARG A 108 16.77 -23.14 36.89
N ARG A 109 16.80 -24.22 37.68
CA ARG A 109 16.52 -24.16 39.11
C ARG A 109 17.75 -23.65 39.88
N GLY A 110 17.52 -23.19 41.11
CA GLY A 110 18.58 -22.69 41.99
C GLY A 110 19.62 -23.75 42.41
N ASP A 111 19.36 -25.02 42.14
CA ASP A 111 20.27 -26.15 42.34
C ASP A 111 21.15 -26.46 41.10
N GLY A 112 21.01 -25.68 40.03
CA GLY A 112 21.76 -25.87 38.78
C GLY A 112 21.18 -26.91 37.83
N SER A 113 20.06 -27.56 38.17
CA SER A 113 19.35 -28.46 37.26
C SER A 113 18.58 -27.69 36.19
N GLU A 114 18.55 -28.23 34.96
CA GLU A 114 17.79 -27.70 33.83
C GLU A 114 16.56 -28.59 33.58
N GLU A 115 15.37 -28.00 33.65
CA GLU A 115 14.11 -28.68 33.35
C GLU A 115 13.46 -28.03 32.12
N VAL A 116 13.07 -28.84 31.13
CA VAL A 116 12.35 -28.37 29.94
C VAL A 116 10.86 -28.28 30.28
N MET A 117 10.35 -27.07 30.44
CA MET A 117 8.92 -26.81 30.66
C MET A 117 8.29 -26.31 29.36
N ARG A 118 7.12 -26.84 29.00
CA ARG A 118 6.36 -26.37 27.85
C ARG A 118 5.43 -25.23 28.28
N ASP A 119 5.74 -24.02 27.83
CA ASP A 119 4.97 -22.81 28.12
C ASP A 119 3.90 -22.62 27.04
N TYR A 120 2.63 -22.62 27.44
CA TYR A 120 1.51 -22.33 26.55
C TYR A 120 1.16 -20.85 26.72
N PRO A 121 1.32 -19.99 25.69
CA PRO A 121 0.96 -18.59 25.78
C PRO A 121 -0.58 -18.43 25.80
N ASN A 122 -1.18 -18.73 26.96
CA ASN A 122 -2.62 -18.79 27.19
C ASN A 122 -3.32 -17.44 26.92
N ALA A 123 -2.60 -16.32 27.06
CA ALA A 123 -3.13 -14.99 26.75
C ALA A 123 -3.53 -14.85 25.26
N ILE A 124 -2.77 -15.48 24.36
CA ILE A 124 -3.07 -15.47 22.92
C ILE A 124 -4.30 -16.33 22.65
N ALA A 125 -4.35 -17.54 23.22
CA ALA A 125 -5.50 -18.44 23.11
C ALA A 125 -6.81 -17.78 23.59
N MET A 126 -6.78 -17.12 24.74
CA MET A 126 -7.95 -16.45 25.31
C MET A 126 -8.42 -15.25 24.48
N THR A 127 -7.49 -14.53 23.84
CA THR A 127 -7.83 -13.38 22.99
C THR A 127 -8.54 -13.84 21.72
N LEU A 128 -8.06 -14.92 21.08
CA LEU A 128 -8.66 -15.48 19.87
C LEU A 128 -10.06 -16.04 20.12
N LEU A 129 -10.26 -16.75 21.24
CA LEU A 129 -11.58 -17.25 21.64
C LEU A 129 -12.60 -16.13 21.83
N LYS A 130 -12.16 -14.97 22.31
CA LYS A 130 -13.03 -13.81 22.53
C LYS A 130 -13.38 -13.09 21.23
N THR A 131 -12.49 -13.08 20.25
CA THR A 131 -12.71 -12.37 18.97
C THR A 131 -13.47 -13.19 17.93
N GLY A 132 -13.36 -14.53 17.96
CA GLY A 132 -14.07 -15.42 17.03
C GLY A 132 -15.51 -15.80 17.43
N SER A 133 -16.02 -15.30 18.56
CA SER A 133 -17.35 -15.62 19.12
C SER A 133 -18.37 -14.47 18.96
N SER A 134 -18.06 -13.42 18.19
CA SER A 134 -18.98 -12.30 17.89
C SER A 134 -19.63 -12.41 16.52
#